data_AF-A0A9N8WBH1-F1
#
_entry.id   AF-A0A9N8WBH1-F1
#
_cell.length_a   1.000
_cell.length_b   1.000
_cell.length_c   1.000
_cell.angle_alpha   90.00
_cell.angle_beta   90.00
_cell.angle_gamma   90.00
#
_symmetry.space_group_name_H-M   'P 1'
#
loop_
_entity.id
_entity.type
_entity.pdbx_description
1 polymer ?
#
loop_
_entity_poly.entity_id
_entity_poly.type
_entity_poly.pdbx_seq_one_letter_code
_entity_poly.pdbx_strand_id
1 'polypeptide(L)'
;MLRHLSLDVWSYEDSRFETIARYLQKVLECYGKSLNQLRLRFNYSKNPNILNEIGQYCLNLSTLIFPFHRRDDLEHLLHLLPKLKHLKKLIIEAWNRVYCAD
;
A
#
# COMPACT_ATOMS: atom_id res chain seq x y z
N MET A 1 -2.72 -24.37 -10.24
CA MET A 1 -1.87 -23.23 -10.67
C MET A 1 -2.37 -21.99 -9.93
N LEU A 2 -1.70 -21.56 -8.86
CA LEU A 2 -2.11 -20.37 -8.09
C LEU A 2 -1.81 -19.13 -8.94
N ARG A 3 -2.85 -18.40 -9.36
CA ARG A 3 -2.67 -17.13 -10.06
C ARG A 3 -2.10 -16.12 -9.08
N HIS A 4 -0.90 -15.63 -9.35
CA HIS A 4 -0.30 -14.55 -8.58
C HIS A 4 -1.02 -13.25 -8.92
N LEU A 5 -1.87 -12.78 -8.00
CA LEU A 5 -2.53 -11.49 -8.15
C LEU A 5 -1.59 -10.39 -7.65
N SER A 6 -1.39 -9.39 -8.51
CA SER A 6 -0.63 -8.19 -8.18
C SER A 6 -1.55 -6.98 -8.28
N LEU A 7 -1.47 -6.09 -7.30
CA LEU A 7 -2.22 -4.85 -7.28
C LEU A 7 -1.25 -3.66 -7.22
N ASP A 8 -1.39 -2.74 -8.17
CA ASP A 8 -0.69 -1.45 -8.19
C ASP A 8 -1.74 -0.34 -8.17
N VAL A 9 -1.77 0.45 -7.10
CA VAL A 9 -2.71 1.56 -6.93
C VAL A 9 -1.93 2.86 -6.79
N TRP A 10 -2.43 3.89 -7.46
CA TRP A 10 -1.83 5.21 -7.54
C TRP A 10 -2.90 6.29 -7.54
N SER A 11 -2.69 7.35 -6.74
CA SER A 11 -3.55 8.53 -6.72
C SER A 11 -2.72 9.80 -6.58
N TYR A 12 -2.71 10.64 -7.62
CA TYR A 12 -2.02 11.94 -7.62
C TYR A 12 -2.92 13.11 -7.19
N GLU A 13 -4.23 12.98 -7.40
CA GLU A 13 -5.20 14.05 -7.19
C GLU A 13 -5.99 13.86 -5.92
N ASP A 14 -6.12 14.94 -5.17
CA ASP A 14 -6.81 14.95 -3.88
C ASP A 14 -8.32 14.69 -4.00
N SER A 15 -8.93 15.21 -5.06
CA SER A 15 -10.39 15.20 -5.27
C SER A 15 -10.99 13.80 -5.42
N ARG A 16 -10.19 12.80 -5.80
CA ARG A 16 -10.64 11.41 -6.00
C ARG A 16 -10.12 10.46 -4.93
N PHE A 17 -9.34 10.95 -3.98
CA PHE A 17 -8.68 10.14 -2.96
C PHE A 17 -9.67 9.25 -2.19
N GLU A 18 -10.75 9.81 -1.67
CA GLU A 18 -11.74 9.06 -0.89
C GLU A 18 -12.45 7.97 -1.70
N THR A 19 -12.70 8.23 -2.98
CA THR A 19 -13.32 7.26 -3.87
C THR A 19 -12.37 6.10 -4.14
N ILE A 20 -11.12 6.40 -4.49
CA ILE A 20 -10.08 5.38 -4.70
C ILE A 20 -9.86 4.57 -3.41
N ALA A 21 -9.81 5.23 -2.25
CA ALA A 21 -9.67 4.57 -0.97
C ALA A 21 -10.80 3.57 -0.69
N ARG A 22 -12.06 3.95 -0.91
CA ARG A 22 -13.22 3.03 -0.75
C ARG A 22 -13.15 1.83 -1.69
N TYR A 23 -12.75 2.04 -2.94
CA TYR A 23 -12.58 0.94 -3.87
C TYR A 23 -11.42 0.03 -3.50
N LEU A 24 -10.30 0.61 -3.06
CA LEU A 24 -9.16 -0.15 -2.58
C LEU A 24 -9.55 -1.04 -1.40
N GLN A 25 -10.25 -0.49 -0.40
CA GLN A 25 -10.78 -1.27 0.72
C GLN A 25 -11.59 -2.48 0.24
N LYS A 26 -12.57 -2.27 -0.66
CA LYS A 26 -13.37 -3.37 -1.24
C LYS A 26 -12.51 -4.40 -1.98
N VAL A 27 -11.49 -3.96 -2.71
CA VAL A 27 -10.56 -4.86 -3.40
C VAL A 27 -9.77 -5.68 -2.40
N LEU A 28 -9.28 -5.08 -1.31
CA LEU A 28 -8.57 -5.79 -0.25
C LEU A 28 -9.49 -6.80 0.45
N GLU A 29 -10.73 -6.42 0.76
CA GLU A 29 -11.74 -7.31 1.36
C GLU A 29 -12.03 -8.54 0.47
N CYS A 30 -12.25 -8.33 -0.83
CA CYS A 30 -12.62 -9.41 -1.74
C CYS A 30 -11.42 -10.26 -2.18
N TYR A 31 -10.25 -9.66 -2.39
CA TYR A 31 -9.12 -10.28 -3.08
C TYR A 31 -7.82 -10.31 -2.28
N GLY A 32 -7.75 -9.69 -1.11
CA GLY A 32 -6.52 -9.54 -0.32
C GLY A 32 -5.82 -10.87 -0.04
N LYS A 33 -6.57 -11.93 0.27
CA LYS A 33 -6.01 -13.27 0.51
C LYS A 33 -5.33 -13.88 -0.71
N SER A 34 -5.67 -13.43 -1.91
CA SER A 34 -5.08 -13.89 -3.18
C SER A 34 -3.95 -12.99 -3.67
N LEU A 35 -3.74 -11.83 -3.04
CA LEU A 35 -2.66 -10.91 -3.40
C LEU A 35 -1.31 -11.45 -2.92
N ASN A 36 -0.36 -11.56 -3.86
CA ASN A 36 1.02 -11.91 -3.56
C ASN A 36 1.96 -10.71 -3.66
N GLN A 37 1.59 -9.70 -4.45
CA GLN A 37 2.32 -8.46 -4.61
C GLN A 37 1.39 -7.26 -4.50
N LEU A 38 1.85 -6.24 -3.78
CA LEU A 38 1.11 -5.00 -3.57
C LEU A 38 2.08 -3.82 -3.71
N ARG A 39 1.68 -2.85 -4.52
CA ARG A 39 2.28 -1.53 -4.59
C ARG A 39 1.21 -0.48 -4.34
N LEU A 40 1.48 0.43 -3.41
CA LEU A 40 0.53 1.47 -3.03
C LEU A 40 1.19 2.83 -3.10
N ARG A 41 1.00 3.57 -4.19
CA ARG A 41 1.36 4.97 -4.30
C ARG A 41 0.21 5.82 -3.77
N PHE A 42 0.09 5.83 -2.44
CA PHE A 42 -1.05 6.40 -1.74
C PHE A 42 -0.58 7.33 -0.62
N ASN A 43 -1.33 8.41 -0.37
CA ASN A 43 -1.04 9.28 0.77
C ASN A 43 -1.61 8.69 2.06
N TYR A 44 -0.77 8.00 2.82
CA TYR A 44 -1.18 7.30 4.05
C TYR A 44 -1.67 8.24 5.15
N SER A 45 -1.21 9.50 5.18
CA SER A 45 -1.69 10.47 6.17
C SER A 45 -3.17 10.81 6.01
N LYS A 46 -3.75 10.60 4.82
CA LYS A 46 -5.18 10.83 4.54
C LYS A 46 -6.04 9.59 4.73
N ASN A 47 -5.43 8.42 4.81
CA ASN A 47 -6.13 7.18 5.13
C ASN A 47 -5.22 6.25 5.92
N PRO A 48 -5.03 6.51 7.23
CA PRO A 48 -4.20 5.66 8.08
C PRO A 48 -4.79 4.24 8.22
N ASN A 49 -6.11 4.09 8.04
CA ASN A 49 -6.80 2.80 8.16
C ASN A 49 -6.42 1.82 7.07
N ILE A 50 -6.00 2.28 5.89
CA ILE A 50 -5.67 1.39 4.77
C ILE A 50 -4.53 0.41 5.12
N LEU A 51 -3.58 0.84 5.95
CA LEU A 51 -2.48 -0.03 6.37
C LEU A 51 -2.96 -1.14 7.32
N ASN A 52 -3.95 -0.84 8.17
CA ASN A 52 -4.58 -1.86 9.00
C ASN A 52 -5.33 -2.89 8.13
N GLU A 53 -6.05 -2.43 7.10
CA GLU A 53 -6.75 -3.31 6.17
C GLU A 53 -5.79 -4.22 5.39
N ILE A 54 -4.65 -3.69 4.92
CA ILE A 54 -3.63 -4.52 4.27
C ILE A 54 -3.15 -5.61 5.22
N GLY A 55 -2.83 -5.25 6.46
CA GLY A 55 -2.40 -6.23 7.47
C GLY A 55 -3.47 -7.27 7.80
N GLN A 56 -4.75 -6.91 7.68
CA GLN A 56 -5.88 -7.80 7.94
C GLN A 56 -6.18 -8.75 6.77
N TYR A 57 -6.18 -8.24 5.54
CA TYR A 57 -6.65 -8.99 4.38
C TYR A 57 -5.52 -9.61 3.55
N CYS A 58 -4.34 -8.97 3.47
CA CYS A 58 -3.24 -9.39 2.60
C CYS A 58 -2.28 -10.38 3.29
N LEU A 59 -2.82 -11.43 3.90
CA LEU A 59 -2.04 -12.38 4.71
C LEU A 59 -0.99 -13.15 3.90
N ASN A 60 -1.21 -13.35 2.60
CA ASN A 60 -0.31 -14.09 1.71
C ASN A 60 0.66 -13.19 0.92
N LEU A 61 0.76 -11.90 1.32
CA LEU A 61 1.58 -10.94 0.63
C LEU A 61 3.06 -11.31 0.75
N SER A 62 3.70 -11.54 -0.40
CA SER A 62 5.10 -11.92 -0.50
C SER A 62 6.01 -10.74 -0.88
N THR A 63 5.46 -9.78 -1.61
CA THR A 63 6.17 -8.58 -2.05
C THR A 63 5.35 -7.33 -1.72
N LEU A 64 5.94 -6.41 -0.96
CA LEU A 64 5.38 -5.09 -0.69
C LEU A 64 6.32 -4.04 -1.28
N ILE A 65 5.76 -3.18 -2.13
CA ILE A 65 6.44 -2.00 -2.67
C ILE A 65 5.79 -0.78 -2.02
N PHE A 66 6.52 -0.15 -1.12
CA PHE A 66 6.05 0.94 -0.27
C PHE A 66 6.76 2.24 -0.64
N PRO A 67 6.09 3.17 -1.32
CA PRO A 67 6.61 4.51 -1.53
C PRO A 67 6.49 5.31 -0.23
N PHE A 68 7.56 6.00 0.15
CA PHE A 68 7.55 6.90 1.30
C PHE A 68 7.76 8.34 0.84
N HIS A 69 6.99 9.25 1.44
CA HIS A 69 7.07 10.70 1.22
C HIS A 69 7.46 11.45 2.49
N ARG A 70 7.07 10.93 3.65
CA ARG A 70 7.29 11.55 4.96
C ARG A 70 7.86 10.52 5.94
N ARG A 71 8.48 11.02 7.01
CA ARG A 71 8.97 10.20 8.12
C ARG A 71 7.86 9.31 8.69
N ASP A 72 6.68 9.88 8.88
CA ASP A 72 5.53 9.18 9.47
C ASP A 72 5.11 7.96 8.64
N ASP A 73 5.30 7.96 7.31
CA ASP A 73 4.97 6.81 6.46
C ASP A 73 5.81 5.57 6.84
N LEU A 74 7.07 5.77 7.22
CA LEU A 74 7.95 4.70 7.67
C LEU A 74 7.53 4.16 9.03
N GLU A 75 7.05 5.00 9.94
CA GLU A 75 6.53 4.57 11.24
C GLU A 75 5.31 3.68 11.06
N HIS A 76 4.36 4.07 10.21
CA HIS A 76 3.21 3.21 9.91
C HIS A 76 3.61 1.90 9.21
N LEU A 77 4.63 1.93 8.33
CA LEU A 77 5.17 0.71 7.73
C LEU A 77 5.72 -0.24 8.80
N LEU A 78 6.47 0.27 9.79
CA LEU A 78 7.00 -0.54 10.89
C LEU A 78 5.89 -1.23 11.69
N HIS A 79 4.71 -0.61 11.83
CA HIS A 79 3.55 -1.24 12.45
C HIS A 79 2.85 -2.28 11.57
N LEU A 80 2.96 -2.17 10.24
CA LEU A 80 2.38 -3.11 9.29
C LEU A 80 3.23 -4.39 9.15
N LEU A 81 4.56 -4.27 9.11
CA LEU A 81 5.46 -5.39 8.82
C LEU A 81 5.22 -6.65 9.68
N PRO A 82 5.01 -6.57 11.01
CA PRO A 82 4.74 -7.75 11.84
C PRO A 82 3.47 -8.52 11.45
N LYS A 83 2.51 -7.86 10.78
CA LYS A 83 1.25 -8.47 10.32
C LYS A 83 1.43 -9.29 9.04
N LEU A 84 2.48 -9.00 8.26
CA LEU A 84 2.73 -9.60 6.94
C LEU A 84 3.70 -10.80 7.04
N LYS A 85 3.27 -11.89 7.68
CA LYS A 85 4.12 -13.05 8.01
C LYS A 85 4.77 -13.75 6.80
N HIS A 86 4.20 -13.59 5.62
CA HIS A 86 4.67 -14.21 4.38
C HIS A 86 5.52 -13.27 3.51
N LEU A 87 5.81 -12.06 3.99
CA LEU A 87 6.58 -11.06 3.25
C LEU A 87 8.03 -11.55 3.07
N LYS A 88 8.45 -11.67 1.81
CA LYS A 88 9.81 -12.07 1.42
C LYS A 88 10.61 -10.90 0.84
N LYS A 89 9.91 -9.92 0.26
CA LYS A 89 10.52 -8.78 -0.40
C LYS A 89 9.82 -7.49 0.03
N LEU A 90 10.59 -6.58 0.61
CA LEU A 90 10.19 -5.21 0.88
C LEU A 90 11.01 -4.28 -0.03
N ILE A 91 10.34 -3.44 -0.80
CA ILE A 91 10.97 -2.40 -1.61
C ILE A 91 10.45 -1.06 -1.08
N ILE A 92 11.36 -0.22 -0.60
CA ILE A 92 11.03 1.13 -0.12
C ILE A 92 11.41 2.11 -1.24
N GLU A 93 10.44 2.82 -1.79
CA GLU A 93 10.66 3.78 -2.88
C GLU A 93 10.66 5.21 -2.33
N ALA A 94 11.81 5.87 -2.37
CA ALA A 94 11.91 7.29 -2.05
C ALA A 94 11.34 8.10 -3.22
N TRP A 95 10.21 8.75 -3.00
CA TRP A 95 9.65 9.67 -3.97
C TRP A 95 10.11 11.09 -3.63
N ASN A 96 11.26 11.45 -4.18
CA ASN A 96 11.64 12.86 -4.25
C ASN A 96 10.63 13.54 -5.17
N ARG A 97 9.78 14.41 -4.62
CA ARG A 97 9.21 15.47 -5.45
C ARG A 97 10.40 16.27 -5.93
N VAL A 98 10.82 16.06 -7.17
CA VAL A 98 11.57 17.09 -7.88
C VAL A 98 10.58 18.24 -7.98
N TYR A 99 10.61 19.14 -7.00
CA TYR A 99 10.11 20.47 -7.22
C TYR A 99 11.02 21.02 -8.32
N CYS A 100 10.53 21.10 -9.55
CA CYS A 100 10.97 22.16 -10.42
C CYS A 100 10.63 23.43 -9.66
N ALA A 101 11.63 24.00 -8.99
CA ALA A 101 11.52 25.34 -8.46
C ALA A 101 11.43 26.25 -9.68
N ASP A 102 10.23 26.78 -9.93
CA ASP A 102 10.07 28.02 -10.69
C ASP A 102 10.52 29.20 -9.80
#